data_AF-A0A9D8TUN6-F1
#
_entry.id   AF-A0A9D8TUN6-F1
#
_cell.length_a   1.000
_cell.length_b   1.000
_cell.length_c   1.000
_cell.angle_alpha   90.00
_cell.angle_beta   90.00
_cell.angle_gamma   90.00
#
_symmetry.space_group_name_H-M   'P 1'
#
loop_
_entity.id
_entity.type
_entity.pdbx_description
1 polymer ?
#
loop_
_entity_poly.entity_id
_entity_poly.type
_entity_poly.pdbx_seq_one_letter_code
_entity_poly.pdbx_strand_id
1 'polypeptide(L)' 'MELILASQSPRRRELMTDAGYSFRVLVSRADETLPAGTPPAEGVRILAERKAKAVESTLTPDILRS' A
#
# COMPACT_ATOMS: atom_id res chain seq x y z
N MET A 1 -7.04 8.01 15.38
CA MET A 1 -6.07 7.63 14.33
C MET A 1 -6.59 6.37 13.67
N GLU A 2 -6.84 6.42 12.36
CA GLU A 2 -7.47 5.32 11.63
C GLU A 2 -6.41 4.57 10.82
N LEU A 3 -6.32 3.26 11.01
CA LEU A 3 -5.37 2.40 10.30
C LEU A 3 -6.00 1.97 8.97
N ILE A 4 -5.33 2.24 7.85
CA ILE A 4 -5.81 1.89 6.51
C ILE A 4 -4.90 0.84 5.88
N LEU A 5 -5.46 -0.31 5.51
CA LEU A 5 -4.76 -1.35 4.77
C LEU A 5 -4.96 -1.14 3.26
N ALA A 6 -3.97 -0.52 2.62
CA ALA A 6 -3.93 -0.28 1.17
C ALA A 6 -3.43 -1.50 0.37
N SER A 7 -3.96 -2.70 0.68
CA SER A 7 -3.51 -3.94 0.04
C SER A 7 -4.65 -4.89 -0.26
N GLN A 8 -4.64 -5.46 -1.47
CA GLN A 8 -5.58 -6.53 -1.88
C GLN A 8 -5.15 -7.92 -1.39
N SER A 9 -4.01 -8.06 -0.71
CA SER A 9 -3.52 -9.37 -0.30
C SER A 9 -4.32 -9.92 0.88
N PRO A 10 -5.00 -11.07 0.75
CA PRO A 10 -5.77 -11.68 1.83
C PRO A 10 -4.89 -12.00 3.05
N ARG A 11 -3.64 -12.43 2.82
CA ARG A 11 -2.68 -12.73 3.90
C ARG A 11 -2.31 -11.52 4.75
N ARG A 12 -2.22 -10.33 4.16
CA ARG A 12 -1.91 -9.10 4.92
C ARG A 12 -3.07 -8.67 5.82
N ARG A 13 -4.30 -8.91 5.37
CA ARG A 13 -5.49 -8.69 6.19
C ARG A 13 -5.50 -9.64 7.38
N GLU A 14 -5.25 -10.93 7.15
CA GLU A 14 -5.15 -11.93 8.23
C GLU A 14 -4.09 -11.54 9.26
N LEU A 15 -2.87 -11.20 8.84
CA LEU A 15 -1.80 -10.78 9.75
C LEU A 15 -2.17 -9.56 10.61
N MET A 16 -2.83 -8.56 10.03
CA MET A 16 -3.26 -7.38 10.80
C MET A 16 -4.40 -7.70 11.76
N THR A 17 -5.31 -8.59 11.38
CA THR A 17 -6.37 -9.08 12.25
C THR A 17 -5.81 -9.91 13.41
N ASP A 18 -4.87 -10.81 13.13
CA ASP A 18 -4.20 -11.65 14.13
C ASP A 18 -3.37 -10.81 15.11
N ALA A 19 -2.79 -9.71 14.63
CA ALA A 19 -2.09 -8.74 15.46
C ALA A 19 -3.03 -7.83 16.29
N GLY A 20 -4.36 -8.01 16.18
CA GLY A 20 -5.36 -7.30 16.99
C GLY A 20 -5.64 -5.87 16.55
N TYR A 21 -5.26 -5.48 15.33
CA TYR A 21 -5.50 -4.14 14.82
C TYR A 21 -6.91 -4.00 14.24
N SER A 22 -7.55 -2.86 14.53
CA SER A 22 -8.74 -2.39 13.83
C SER A 22 -8.32 -1.52 12.64
N PHE A 23 -8.62 -1.96 11.43
CA PHE A 23 -8.26 -1.26 10.19
C PHE A 23 -9.38 -1.28 9.16
N ARG A 24 -9.42 -0.26 8.29
CA ARG A 24 -10.23 -0.26 7.07
C ARG A 24 -9.39 -0.70 5.89
N VAL A 25 -9.91 -1.63 5.08
CA VAL A 25 -9.26 -2.04 3.83
C VAL A 25 -9.67 -1.05 2.75
N LEU A 26 -8.70 -0.31 2.22
CA LEU A 26 -8.91 0.58 1.10
C LEU A 26 -8.11 0.05 -0.07
N VAL A 27 -8.76 -0.71 -0.93
CA VAL A 27 -8.13 -1.34 -2.09
C VAL A 27 -7.66 -0.25 -3.06
N SER A 28 -6.38 0.09 -3.01
CA SER A 28 -5.74 0.82 -4.09
C SER A 28 -5.65 -0.11 -5.30
N ARG A 29 -6.26 0.27 -6.42
CA ARG A 29 -6.04 -0.36 -7.73
C ARG A 29 -4.65 0.00 -8.27
N ALA A 30 -3.63 -0.08 -7.43
CA ALA A 30 -2.26 0.12 -7.85
C ALA A 30 -1.90 -1.03 -8.79
N ASP A 31 -1.72 -0.70 -10.05
CA ASP A 31 -1.26 -1.63 -11.08
C ASP A 31 0.15 -2.13 -10.71
N GLU A 32 0.20 -3.37 -10.19
CA GLU A 32 1.44 -4.06 -9.84
C GLU A 32 2.10 -4.72 -11.06
N THR A 33 1.59 -4.45 -12.28
CA THR A 33 2.19 -4.95 -13.51
C THR A 33 3.57 -4.32 -13.70
N LEU A 34 4.59 -5.17 -13.66
CA LEU A 34 5.96 -4.86 -14.02
C LEU A 34 6.21 -5.32 -15.46
N PRO A 35 6.93 -4.54 -16.29
CA PRO A 35 7.35 -4.97 -17.62
C PRO A 35 8.11 -6.30 -17.57
N ALA A 36 7.89 -7.16 -18.56
CA ALA A 36 8.63 -8.42 -18.67
C ALA A 36 10.15 -8.15 -18.75
N GLY A 37 10.93 -8.86 -17.93
CA GLY A 37 12.38 -8.66 -17.84
C GLY A 37 12.82 -7.63 -16.79
N THR A 38 11.90 -7.04 -16.02
CA THR A 38 12.27 -6.14 -14.92
C THR A 38 13.05 -6.91 -13.84
N PRO A 39 14.28 -6.50 -13.50
CA PRO A 39 15.03 -7.11 -12.41
C PRO A 39 14.26 -7.01 -11.08
N PRO A 40 14.29 -8.02 -10.21
CA PRO A 40 13.50 -8.02 -8.97
C PRO A 40 13.71 -6.77 -8.10
N ALA A 41 14.95 -6.30 -7.97
CA ALA A 41 15.29 -5.09 -7.21
C ALA A 41 14.62 -3.83 -7.78
N GLU A 42 14.59 -3.72 -9.10
CA GLU A 42 13.98 -2.59 -9.81
C GLU A 42 12.45 -2.67 -9.76
N GLY A 43 11.90 -3.88 -9.85
CA GLY A 43 10.48 -4.12 -9.66
C GLY A 43 9.98 -3.68 -8.29
N VAL A 44 10.72 -4.04 -7.23
CA VAL A 44 10.41 -3.62 -5.86
C VAL A 44 10.45 -2.09 -5.72
N ARG A 45 11.46 -1.43 -6.31
CA ARG A 45 11.58 0.04 -6.29
C ARG A 45 10.40 0.72 -6.98
N ILE A 46 10.07 0.29 -8.20
CA ILE A 46 8.95 0.85 -8.98
C ILE A 46 7.62 0.65 -8.25
N LEU A 47 7.39 -0.53 -7.68
CA LEU A 47 6.16 -0.80 -6.92
C LEU A 47 6.09 0.02 -5.63
N ALA A 48 7.20 0.24 -4.93
CA ALA A 48 7.25 1.09 -3.75
C ALA A 48 6.92 2.55 -4.09
N GLU A 49 7.50 3.09 -5.16
CA GLU A 49 7.23 4.46 -5.63
C GLU A 49 5.79 4.65 -6.09
N ARG A 50 5.23 3.69 -6.84
CA ARG A 50 3.82 3.72 -7.27
C ARG A 50 2.87 3.70 -6.08
N LYS A 51 3.16 2.91 -5.05
CA LYS A 51 2.36 2.85 -3.82
C LYS A 51 2.42 4.15 -3.04
N ALA A 52 3.60 4.75 -2.89
CA ALA A 52 3.76 6.03 -2.22
C ALA A 52 2.96 7.13 -2.93
N LYS A 53 3.08 7.24 -4.26
CA LYS A 53 2.34 8.21 -5.08
C LYS A 53 0.83 7.99 -5.06
N ALA A 54 0.36 6.74 -5.05
CA ALA A 54 -1.07 6.43 -4.98
C ALA A 54 -1.69 6.86 -3.64
N VAL A 55 -0.90 6.89 -2.56
CA VAL A 55 -1.36 7.34 -1.26
C VAL A 55 -1.21 8.86 -1.11
N GLU A 56 -0.18 9.47 -1.71
CA GLU A 56 0.03 10.93 -1.73
C GLU A 56 -1.18 11.71 -2.27
N SER A 57 -1.82 11.24 -3.34
CA SER A 57 -3.02 11.88 -3.91
C SER A 57 -4.29 11.67 -3.08
N THR A 58 -4.26 10.79 -2.07
CA THR A 58 -5.38 10.47 -1.18
C THR A 58 -5.18 10.98 0.25
N LEU A 59 -3.96 11.42 0.60
CA LEU A 59 -3.63 12.02 1.88
C LEU A 59 -4.08 13.48 1.88
N THR A 60 -5.08 13.81 2.71
CA THR A 60 -5.36 15.20 3.06
C THR A 60 -4.16 15.81 3.80
N PRO A 61 -3.87 17.11 3.60
CA PRO A 61 -2.65 17.78 4.09
C PRO A 61 -2.43 17.75 5.62
N ASP A 62 -3.40 17.32 6.41
CA ASP A 62 -3.29 17.16 7.87
C ASP A 62 -2.36 16.04 8.32
N ILE A 63 -2.01 15.08 7.45
CA ILE A 63 -1.23 13.89 7.85
C ILE A 63 0.30 14.11 7.69
N LEU A 64 0.74 15.15 6.98
CA LEU A 64 2.16 15.43 6.70
C LEU A 64 2.85 16.32 7.75
N ARG A 65 2.18 16.67 8.86
CA ARG A 65 2.77 17.44 9.97
C ARG A 65 2.70 16.65 11.28
N SER A 66 3.73 15.84 11.53
CA SER A 66 4.12 15.39 12.88
C SER A 66 5.46 14.66 12.78
#